data_AF-A0A6I2FZ33-F1
#
_entry.id   AF-A0A6I2FZ33-F1
#
_cell.length_a   1.000
_cell.length_b   1.000
_cell.length_c   1.000
_cell.angle_alpha   90.00
_cell.angle_beta   90.00
_cell.angle_gamma   90.00
#
_symmetry.space_group_name_H-M   'P 1'
#
loop_
_entity.id
_entity.type
_entity.pdbx_description
1 polymer ?
#
loop_
_entity_poly.entity_id
_entity_poly.type
_entity_poly.pdbx_seq_one_letter_code
_entity_poly.pdbx_strand_id
1 'polypeptide(L)'
;MPTLPWMTVRTPTTSEVQCMASRLEVKSLRRAPGFLIASLALWWQARRSPGVLGLALKAEMLKGVFWTYSAWDDKAAIYAYAGSEPHRSTVARKRKVMRDATFVFFTAPADELRLSWDEISRRIAEQRDSAAPEAQIR
;
A
#
# COMPACT_ATOMS: atom_id res chain seq x y z
N MET A 1 10.47 -12.79 -7.84
CA MET A 1 9.47 -11.70 -8.02
C MET A 1 10.09 -10.40 -7.54
N PRO A 2 9.97 -9.27 -8.26
CA PRO A 2 10.52 -8.00 -7.77
C PRO A 2 9.81 -7.62 -6.48
N THR A 3 10.55 -7.75 -5.39
CA THR A 3 10.14 -7.34 -4.05
C THR A 3 11.15 -6.30 -3.62
N LEU A 4 10.69 -5.10 -3.35
CA LEU A 4 11.47 -4.14 -2.60
C LEU A 4 11.24 -4.49 -1.13
N PRO A 5 12.26 -5.07 -0.44
CA PRO A 5 12.12 -5.40 0.96
C PRO A 5 11.88 -4.13 1.77
N TRP A 6 11.48 -4.30 3.03
CA TRP A 6 11.30 -3.18 3.94
C TRP A 6 12.52 -2.27 3.94
N MET A 7 12.27 -0.97 3.71
CA MET A 7 13.27 0.08 3.80
C MET A 7 12.85 1.07 4.87
N THR A 8 13.70 1.22 5.89
CA THR A 8 13.57 2.29 6.88
C THR A 8 14.02 3.62 6.25
N VAL A 9 13.18 4.65 6.34
CA VAL A 9 13.50 6.02 5.91
C VAL A 9 13.96 6.85 7.09
N ARG A 10 13.25 6.75 8.22
CA ARG A 10 13.54 7.49 9.45
C ARG A 10 13.09 6.67 10.66
N THR A 11 13.77 6.88 11.79
CA THR A 11 13.39 6.31 13.08
C THR A 11 12.18 7.07 13.64
N PRO A 12 11.13 6.37 14.12
CA PRO A 12 10.00 7.02 14.78
C PRO A 12 10.43 7.77 16.04
N THR A 13 9.73 8.86 16.36
CA THR A 13 9.91 9.61 17.61
C THR A 13 8.79 9.38 18.63
N THR A 14 7.77 8.62 18.25
CA THR A 14 6.60 8.25 19.04
C THR A 14 6.61 6.75 19.34
N SER A 15 5.82 6.32 20.32
CA SER A 15 5.65 4.89 20.65
C SER A 15 4.77 4.14 19.65
N GLU A 16 3.92 4.87 18.94
CA GLU A 16 2.99 4.34 17.95
C GLU A 16 3.10 5.11 16.64
N VAL A 17 2.78 4.44 15.55
CA VAL A 17 2.83 4.99 14.20
C VAL A 17 1.57 4.63 13.43
N GLN A 18 1.29 5.35 12.35
CA GLN A 18 0.22 5.00 11.42
C GLN A 18 0.77 4.16 10.26
N CYS A 19 0.21 2.97 10.09
CA CYS A 19 0.51 2.09 8.97
C CYS A 19 -0.61 2.10 7.93
N MET A 20 -0.22 1.85 6.68
CA MET A 20 -1.10 1.60 5.54
C MET A 20 -0.57 0.39 4.77
N ALA A 21 -1.44 -0.59 4.53
CA ALA A 21 -1.17 -1.69 3.62
C ALA A 21 -2.22 -1.74 2.50
N SER A 22 -1.81 -2.21 1.33
CA SER A 22 -2.73 -2.34 0.20
C SER A 22 -2.47 -3.56 -0.67
N ARG A 23 -3.54 -4.06 -1.29
CA ARG A 23 -3.53 -5.04 -2.37
C ARG A 23 -4.20 -4.43 -3.59
N LEU A 24 -3.47 -4.41 -4.69
CA LEU A 24 -3.87 -3.79 -5.95
C LEU A 24 -3.82 -4.84 -7.05
N GLU A 25 -4.97 -5.14 -7.66
CA GLU A 25 -5.07 -6.11 -8.75
C GLU A 25 -5.42 -5.43 -10.07
N VAL A 26 -4.65 -5.70 -11.13
CA VAL A 26 -4.91 -5.16 -12.47
C VAL A 26 -5.81 -6.09 -13.29
N LYS A 27 -6.61 -5.52 -14.22
CA LYS A 27 -7.54 -6.28 -15.08
C LYS A 27 -6.86 -7.25 -16.04
N SER A 28 -5.59 -7.02 -16.38
CA SER A 28 -4.85 -7.78 -17.39
C SER A 28 -3.34 -7.76 -17.12
N LEU A 29 -2.67 -8.91 -17.32
CA LEU A 29 -1.22 -9.03 -17.20
C LEU A 29 -0.46 -8.13 -18.18
N ARG A 30 -1.06 -7.79 -19.34
CA ARG A 30 -0.47 -6.82 -20.28
C ARG A 30 -0.34 -5.41 -19.69
N ARG A 31 -1.12 -5.08 -18.64
CA ARG A 31 -1.04 -3.81 -17.92
C ARG A 31 -0.07 -3.84 -16.75
N ALA A 32 0.40 -5.02 -16.33
CA ALA A 32 1.25 -5.18 -15.15
C ALA A 32 2.59 -4.42 -15.27
N PRO A 33 3.33 -4.43 -16.40
CA PRO A 33 4.59 -3.68 -16.50
C PRO A 33 4.40 -2.17 -16.30
N GLY A 34 3.40 -1.59 -16.97
CA GLY A 34 3.09 -0.17 -16.82
C GLY A 34 2.53 0.19 -15.44
N PHE A 35 1.93 -0.77 -14.73
CA PHE A 35 1.52 -0.59 -13.33
C PHE A 35 2.73 -0.61 -12.41
N LEU A 36 3.64 -1.57 -12.56
CA LEU A 36 4.88 -1.66 -11.79
C LEU A 36 5.71 -0.37 -11.88
N ILE A 37 5.90 0.17 -13.09
CA ILE A 37 6.64 1.44 -13.30
C ILE A 37 6.00 2.57 -12.50
N ALA A 38 4.67 2.67 -12.53
CA ALA A 38 3.96 3.69 -11.75
C ALA A 38 4.09 3.44 -10.25
N SER A 39 3.94 2.21 -9.78
CA SER A 39 4.12 1.87 -8.36
C SER A 39 5.53 2.21 -7.86
N LEU A 40 6.56 1.96 -8.67
CA LEU A 40 7.94 2.34 -8.36
C LEU A 40 8.11 3.86 -8.30
N ALA A 41 7.56 4.61 -9.26
CA ALA A 41 7.60 6.08 -9.24
C ALA A 41 6.92 6.66 -7.98
N LEU A 42 5.76 6.11 -7.61
CA LEU A 42 5.03 6.51 -6.41
C LEU A 42 5.75 6.10 -5.12
N TRP A 43 6.43 4.95 -5.11
CA TRP A 43 7.30 4.55 -4.01
C TRP A 43 8.48 5.51 -3.82
N TRP A 44 9.09 5.97 -4.92
CA TRP A 44 10.16 6.99 -4.88
C TRP A 44 9.68 8.36 -4.38
N GLN A 45 8.44 8.74 -4.68
CA GLN A 45 7.80 9.93 -4.14
C GLN A 45 7.51 9.76 -2.64
N ALA A 46 6.93 8.62 -2.24
CA ALA A 46 6.62 8.31 -0.84
C ALA A 46 7.88 8.37 0.03
N ARG A 47 9.00 7.83 -0.46
CA ARG A 47 10.30 7.85 0.23
C ARG A 47 10.76 9.27 0.61
N ARG A 48 10.36 10.28 -0.15
CA ARG A 48 10.72 11.69 0.07
C ARG A 48 9.61 12.49 0.73
N SER A 49 8.50 11.86 1.07
CA SER A 49 7.32 12.55 1.60
C SER A 49 7.49 12.81 3.11
N PRO A 50 7.08 13.99 3.61
CA PRO A 50 7.08 14.27 5.03
C PRO A 50 6.32 13.20 5.83
N GLY A 51 6.85 12.83 6.99
CA GLY A 51 6.23 11.87 7.90
C GLY A 51 6.42 10.39 7.55
N VAL A 52 7.07 10.03 6.43
CA VAL A 52 7.33 8.62 6.11
C VAL A 52 8.39 8.03 7.05
N LEU A 53 8.16 6.82 7.53
CA LEU A 53 9.05 6.07 8.43
C LEU A 53 9.65 4.84 7.74
N GLY A 54 8.87 4.17 6.90
CA GLY A 54 9.38 3.08 6.07
C GLY A 54 8.37 2.56 5.07
N LEU A 55 8.89 1.83 4.09
CA LEU A 55 8.14 1.40 2.91
C LEU A 55 8.55 0.00 2.48
N ALA A 56 7.60 -0.77 1.97
CA ALA A 56 7.81 -2.06 1.31
C ALA A 56 6.88 -2.19 0.10
N LEU A 57 7.33 -2.91 -0.92
CA LEU A 57 6.54 -3.19 -2.12
C LEU A 57 6.82 -4.60 -2.61
N LYS A 58 5.77 -5.38 -2.88
CA LYS A 58 5.87 -6.72 -3.48
C LYS A 58 5.02 -6.76 -4.73
N ALA A 59 5.62 -7.15 -5.85
CA ALA A 59 4.90 -7.28 -7.13
C ALA A 59 4.84 -8.74 -7.56
N GLU A 60 3.62 -9.29 -7.58
CA GLU A 60 3.31 -10.62 -8.10
C GLU A 60 2.88 -10.53 -9.57
N MET A 61 3.85 -10.20 -10.44
CA MET A 61 3.61 -9.85 -11.85
C MET A 61 2.76 -10.86 -12.62
N LEU A 62 3.00 -12.17 -12.41
CA LEU A 62 2.26 -13.25 -13.09
C LEU A 62 0.80 -13.37 -12.63
N LYS A 63 0.46 -12.79 -11.47
CA LYS A 63 -0.90 -12.71 -10.95
C LYS A 63 -1.53 -11.33 -11.19
N GLY A 64 -0.75 -10.35 -11.65
CA GLY A 64 -1.20 -8.96 -11.77
C GLY A 64 -1.56 -8.34 -10.41
N VAL A 65 -0.95 -8.83 -9.32
CA VAL A 65 -1.21 -8.35 -7.95
C VAL A 65 0.00 -7.62 -7.41
N PHE A 66 -0.23 -6.47 -6.82
CA PHE A 66 0.78 -5.61 -6.22
C PHE A 66 0.39 -5.33 -4.78
N TRP A 67 1.36 -5.42 -3.89
CA TRP A 67 1.21 -5.19 -2.47
C TRP A 67 2.09 -4.02 -2.06
N THR A 68 1.54 -3.12 -1.26
CA THR A 68 2.32 -2.06 -0.63
C THR A 68 2.12 -2.09 0.86
N TYR A 69 3.16 -1.69 1.57
CA TYR A 69 3.12 -1.48 3.00
C TYR A 69 3.96 -0.25 3.34
N SER A 70 3.45 0.59 4.23
CA SER A 70 4.10 1.84 4.60
C SER A 70 3.77 2.22 6.03
N ALA A 71 4.73 2.79 6.74
CA ALA A 71 4.56 3.37 8.07
C ALA A 71 4.87 4.87 8.01
N TRP A 72 4.10 5.64 8.78
CA TRP A 72 4.10 7.09 8.80
C TRP A 72 3.91 7.60 10.23
N ASP A 73 4.34 8.83 10.50
CA ASP A 73 4.12 9.48 11.79
C ASP A 73 2.63 9.47 12.18
N ASP A 74 1.76 9.80 11.24
CA ASP A 74 0.33 9.87 11.46
C ASP A 74 -0.47 9.68 10.15
N LYS A 75 -1.79 9.65 10.30
CA LYS A 75 -2.73 9.50 9.19
C LYS A 75 -2.77 10.73 8.26
N ALA A 76 -2.51 11.93 8.78
CA ALA A 76 -2.50 13.15 7.98
C ALA A 76 -1.34 13.16 6.99
N ALA A 77 -0.17 12.65 7.38
CA ALA A 77 0.99 12.48 6.50
C ALA A 77 0.67 11.55 5.31
N ILE A 78 -0.07 10.46 5.55
CA ILE A 78 -0.53 9.56 4.48
C ILE A 78 -1.44 10.29 3.50
N TYR A 79 -2.43 11.04 4.01
CA TYR A 79 -3.36 11.78 3.16
C TYR A 79 -2.69 12.93 2.40
N ALA A 80 -1.72 13.60 3.01
CA ALA A 80 -0.90 14.63 2.36
C ALA A 80 -0.12 14.04 1.18
N TYR A 81 0.55 12.90 1.38
CA TYR A 81 1.17 12.15 0.29
C TYR A 81 0.14 11.76 -0.80
N ALA A 82 -0.99 11.17 -0.39
CA ALA A 82 -1.99 10.68 -1.33
C ALA A 82 -2.58 11.80 -2.22
N GLY A 83 -2.69 13.01 -1.68
CA GLY A 83 -3.18 14.20 -2.36
C GLY A 83 -2.14 14.95 -3.20
N SER A 84 -0.85 14.66 -3.02
CA SER A 84 0.25 15.33 -3.72
C SER A 84 0.49 14.76 -5.14
N GLU A 85 1.11 15.56 -6.01
CA GLU A 85 1.55 15.09 -7.34
C GLU A 85 2.96 14.48 -7.27
N PRO A 86 3.26 13.43 -8.07
CA PRO A 86 2.42 12.81 -9.11
C PRO A 86 1.41 11.77 -8.62
N HIS A 87 1.30 11.52 -7.30
CA HIS A 87 0.44 10.47 -6.74
C HIS A 87 -1.03 10.60 -7.15
N ARG A 88 -1.63 11.77 -6.87
CA ARG A 88 -3.03 12.03 -7.16
C ARG A 88 -3.40 11.75 -8.62
N SER A 89 -2.69 12.36 -9.57
CA SER A 89 -2.97 12.15 -10.99
C SER A 89 -2.67 10.72 -11.46
N THR A 90 -1.67 10.05 -10.87
CA THR A 90 -1.32 8.68 -11.21
C THR A 90 -2.39 7.70 -10.76
N VAL A 91 -2.89 7.81 -9.53
CA VAL A 91 -4.01 6.98 -9.04
C VAL A 91 -5.24 7.19 -9.92
N ALA A 92 -5.58 8.45 -10.25
CA ALA A 92 -6.71 8.75 -11.12
C ALA A 92 -6.60 8.05 -12.50
N ARG A 93 -5.41 8.07 -13.12
CA ARG A 93 -5.16 7.36 -14.39
C ARG A 93 -5.23 5.84 -14.23
N LYS A 94 -4.64 5.29 -13.16
CA LYS A 94 -4.52 3.84 -12.98
C LYS A 94 -5.82 3.16 -12.59
N ARG A 95 -6.79 3.85 -11.98
CA ARG A 95 -8.13 3.31 -11.72
C ARG A 95 -8.77 2.62 -12.93
N LYS A 96 -8.54 3.13 -14.15
CA LYS A 96 -9.08 2.55 -15.40
C LYS A 96 -8.60 1.12 -15.69
N VAL A 97 -7.42 0.74 -15.18
CA VAL A 97 -6.81 -0.58 -15.41
C VAL A 97 -6.89 -1.50 -14.19
N MET A 98 -7.50 -1.05 -13.09
CA MET A 98 -7.67 -1.80 -11.85
C MET A 98 -8.87 -2.74 -11.91
N ARG A 99 -8.68 -3.99 -11.50
CA ARG A 99 -9.77 -4.93 -11.23
C ARG A 99 -10.30 -4.75 -9.82
N ASP A 100 -9.41 -4.73 -8.83
CA ASP A 100 -9.75 -4.64 -7.41
C ASP A 100 -8.64 -3.88 -6.66
N ALA A 101 -9.02 -3.17 -5.60
CA ALA A 101 -8.10 -2.43 -4.75
C ALA A 101 -8.60 -2.43 -3.31
N THR A 102 -7.81 -2.99 -2.40
CA THR A 102 -8.09 -3.02 -0.97
C THR A 102 -7.01 -2.26 -0.22
N PHE A 103 -7.43 -1.43 0.73
CA PHE A 103 -6.55 -0.68 1.61
C PHE A 103 -6.96 -0.93 3.05
N VAL A 104 -5.97 -1.11 3.93
CA VAL A 104 -6.18 -1.18 5.38
C VAL A 104 -5.25 -0.19 6.05
N PHE A 105 -5.79 0.52 7.04
CA PHE A 105 -5.07 1.50 7.85
C PHE A 105 -5.16 1.06 9.30
N PHE A 106 -4.02 1.02 9.99
CA PHE A 106 -3.96 0.57 11.38
C PHE A 106 -2.79 1.21 12.11
N THR A 107 -2.91 1.35 13.42
CA THR A 107 -1.83 1.77 14.30
C THR A 107 -0.95 0.57 14.65
N ALA A 108 0.36 0.78 14.77
CA ALA A 108 1.30 -0.23 15.22
C ALA A 108 2.35 0.37 16.18
N PRO A 109 2.92 -0.43 17.09
CA PRO A 109 4.09 -0.03 17.87
C PRO A 109 5.25 0.38 16.96
N ALA A 110 5.99 1.40 17.38
CA ALA A 110 7.10 1.98 16.62
C ALA A 110 8.31 1.04 16.47
N ASP A 111 8.43 0.03 17.33
CA ASP A 111 9.44 -1.03 17.27
C ASP A 111 9.02 -2.23 16.40
N GLU A 112 7.74 -2.32 16.03
CA GLU A 112 7.16 -3.42 15.22
C GLU A 112 6.84 -3.02 13.77
N LEU A 113 7.58 -2.05 13.21
CA LEU A 113 7.29 -1.55 11.85
C LEU A 113 7.45 -2.60 10.76
N ARG A 114 8.28 -3.63 10.98
CA ARG A 114 8.67 -4.60 9.95
C ARG A 114 7.76 -5.82 9.96
N LEU A 115 6.52 -5.63 9.52
CA LEU A 115 5.57 -6.74 9.39
C LEU A 115 5.96 -7.68 8.25
N SER A 116 5.70 -8.98 8.44
CA SER A 116 5.84 -9.99 7.40
C SER A 116 4.76 -9.81 6.33
N TRP A 117 5.02 -10.32 5.12
CA TRP A 117 4.00 -10.31 4.07
C TRP A 117 2.78 -11.16 4.42
N ASP A 118 2.93 -12.19 5.26
CA ASP A 118 1.81 -13.02 5.72
C ASP A 118 0.88 -12.20 6.60
N GLU A 119 1.43 -11.45 7.56
CA GLU A 119 0.65 -10.58 8.44
C GLU A 119 -0.02 -9.44 7.66
N ILE A 120 0.71 -8.82 6.72
CA ILE A 120 0.15 -7.80 5.82
C ILE A 120 -1.02 -8.39 5.00
N SER A 121 -0.85 -9.60 4.46
CA SER A 121 -1.87 -10.25 3.65
C SER A 121 -3.10 -10.64 4.46
N ARG A 122 -2.92 -11.09 5.71
CA ARG A 122 -3.98 -11.41 6.66
C ARG A 122 -4.85 -10.20 6.96
N ARG A 123 -4.25 -9.07 7.35
CA ARG A 123 -4.98 -7.81 7.63
C ARG A 123 -5.77 -7.32 6.43
N ILE A 124 -5.20 -7.44 5.22
CA ILE A 124 -5.88 -7.06 3.99
C ILE A 124 -7.06 -8.01 3.71
N ALA A 125 -6.90 -9.33 3.92
CA ALA A 125 -7.98 -10.29 3.74
C ALA A 125 -9.14 -10.02 4.71
N GLU A 126 -8.85 -9.81 5.99
CA GLU A 126 -9.85 -9.45 7.01
C GLU A 126 -10.63 -8.18 6.63
N GLN A 127 -9.95 -7.18 6.09
CA GLN A 127 -10.59 -5.96 5.59
C GLN A 127 -11.49 -6.21 4.38
N ARG A 128 -11.15 -7.15 3.49
CA ARG A 128 -11.98 -7.53 2.33
C ARG A 128 -13.22 -8.27 2.79
N ASP A 129 -13.05 -9.20 3.72
CA ASP A 129 -14.15 -10.03 4.23
C ASP A 129 -15.15 -9.18 5.02
N SER A 130 -14.65 -8.19 5.78
CA SER A 130 -15.51 -7.22 6.50
C SER A 130 -16.21 -6.20 5.59
N ALA A 131 -15.68 -5.97 4.38
CA ALA A 131 -16.24 -5.05 3.39
C ALA A 131 -17.14 -5.75 2.36
N ALA A 132 -17.11 -7.08 2.29
CA ALA A 132 -18.10 -7.84 1.56
C ALA A 132 -19.45 -7.67 2.27
N PRO A 133 -20.54 -7.32 1.56
CA PRO A 133 -21.87 -7.35 2.17
C PRO A 133 -22.09 -8.76 2.70
N GLU A 134 -22.56 -8.91 3.94
CA GLU A 134 -23.22 -10.13 4.36
C GLU A 134 -24.17 -10.54 3.24
N ALA A 135 -23.91 -11.68 2.61
CA ALA A 135 -24.80 -12.23 1.61
C ALA A 135 -26.17 -12.36 2.27
N GLN A 136 -27.07 -11.44 1.91
CA GLN A 136 -28.37 -11.31 2.52
C GLN A 136 -29.13 -12.59 2.20
N ILE A 137 -29.22 -13.48 3.18
CA ILE A 137 -30.16 -14.58 3.20
C ILE A 137 -31.55 -13.93 3.21
N ARG A 138 -32.18 -13.84 2.04
CA ARG A 138 -33.63 -13.74 1.87
C ARG A 138 -34.04 -14.39 0.55
#